data_AF-H9C5P4-F1
#
_entry.id   AF-H9C5P4-F1
#
_cell.length_a   1.000
_cell.length_b   1.000
_cell.length_c   1.000
_cell.angle_alpha   90.00
_cell.angle_beta   90.00
_cell.angle_gamma   90.00
#
_symmetry.space_group_name_H-M   'P 1'
#
loop_
_entity.id
_entity.type
_entity.pdbx_description
1 polymer ?
#
loop_
_entity_poly.entity_id
_entity_poly.type
_entity_poly.pdbx_seq_one_letter_code
_entity_poly.pdbx_strand_id
1 'polypeptide(L)'
;DPKADSTRLILHSKAQTTIMHLAAEAGSVEDLELEDVLKMGYGDVKCVESGGPEPGVGCAGRGVITAINFLEEEGAYDEDL
;
A
#
# COMPACT_ATOMS: atom_id res chain seq x y z
N ASP A 1 10.80 -6.55 6.22
CA ASP A 1 9.45 -6.86 6.72
C ASP A 1 8.81 -7.82 5.72
N PRO A 2 8.48 -9.08 6.09
CA PRO A 2 7.80 -10.01 5.20
C PRO A 2 6.35 -9.61 4.87
N LYS A 3 5.87 -8.45 5.34
CA LYS A 3 4.54 -7.89 5.04
C LYS A 3 4.56 -6.83 3.93
N ALA A 4 5.69 -6.63 3.27
CA ALA A 4 5.90 -5.57 2.27
C ALA A 4 6.81 -6.03 1.11
N ASP A 5 6.75 -7.32 0.75
CA ASP A 5 7.60 -7.94 -0.27
C ASP A 5 6.84 -8.60 -1.42
N SER A 6 5.53 -8.39 -1.53
CA SER A 6 4.68 -8.89 -2.63
C SER A 6 5.05 -8.23 -3.96
N THR A 7 5.39 -6.94 -3.94
CA THR A 7 5.71 -6.15 -5.14
C THR A 7 7.20 -6.14 -5.50
N ARG A 8 8.06 -6.72 -4.66
CA ARG A 8 9.53 -6.68 -4.79
C ARG A 8 10.04 -7.11 -6.16
N LEU A 9 9.50 -8.19 -6.71
CA LEU A 9 9.95 -8.73 -8.00
C LEU A 9 9.55 -7.83 -9.17
N ILE A 10 8.40 -7.17 -9.07
CA ILE A 10 7.88 -6.29 -10.10
C ILE A 10 8.59 -4.93 -10.07
N LEU A 11 8.92 -4.43 -8.89
CA LEU A 11 9.59 -3.13 -8.70
C LEU A 11 11.12 -3.19 -8.76
N HIS A 12 11.71 -4.39 -8.81
CA HIS A 12 13.16 -4.59 -8.66
C HIS A 12 13.75 -3.86 -7.42
N SER A 13 12.93 -3.71 -6.37
CA SER A 13 13.29 -3.02 -5.14
C SER A 13 13.30 -3.99 -3.96
N LYS A 14 14.12 -3.72 -2.94
CA LYS A 14 14.17 -4.55 -1.73
C LYS A 14 12.82 -4.62 -1.01
N ALA A 15 12.10 -3.50 -0.97
CA ALA A 15 10.76 -3.36 -0.42
C ALA A 15 10.14 -2.05 -0.92
N GLN A 16 8.82 -1.99 -0.97
CA GLN A 16 8.06 -0.75 -1.18
C GLN A 16 7.61 -0.22 0.18
N THR A 17 7.61 1.11 0.35
CA THR A 17 7.03 1.73 1.54
C THR A 17 5.52 1.50 1.55
N THR A 18 4.98 1.05 2.66
CA THR A 18 3.58 0.62 2.75
C THR A 18 2.63 1.80 3.00
N ILE A 19 1.36 1.66 2.61
CA ILE A 19 0.31 2.64 2.89
C ILE A 19 0.26 2.96 4.38
N MET A 20 0.26 1.92 5.24
CA MET A 20 0.18 2.12 6.69
C MET A 20 1.41 2.85 7.27
N HIS A 21 2.58 2.71 6.64
CA HIS A 21 3.78 3.43 7.06
C HIS A 21 3.70 4.89 6.65
N LEU A 22 3.36 5.17 5.39
CA LEU A 22 3.20 6.52 4.87
C LEU A 22 2.10 7.28 5.64
N ALA A 23 0.99 6.62 5.95
CA ALA A 23 -0.09 7.21 6.74
C ALA A 23 0.37 7.57 8.16
N ALA A 24 1.26 6.76 8.76
CA ALA A 24 1.82 7.06 10.08
C ALA A 24 2.79 8.26 10.03
N GLU A 25 3.49 8.47 8.91
CA GLU A 25 4.38 9.61 8.70
C GLU A 25 3.60 10.89 8.36
N ALA A 26 2.53 10.79 7.56
CA ALA A 26 1.66 11.89 7.17
C ALA A 26 0.71 12.33 8.31
N GLY A 27 0.31 11.38 9.16
CA GLY A 27 -0.57 11.58 10.32
C GLY A 27 -1.82 10.69 10.24
N SER A 28 -2.44 10.60 9.07
CA SER A 28 -3.59 9.74 8.80
C SER A 28 -3.58 9.20 7.36
N VAL A 29 -4.49 8.28 7.04
CA VAL A 29 -4.60 7.75 5.66
C VAL A 29 -5.30 8.75 4.74
N GLU A 30 -6.12 9.61 5.33
CA GLU A 30 -6.86 10.70 4.68
C GLU A 30 -5.94 11.84 4.24
N ASP A 31 -4.69 11.87 4.71
CA ASP A 31 -3.66 12.84 4.33
C ASP A 31 -2.76 12.32 3.18
N LEU A 32 -3.02 11.13 2.64
CA LEU A 32 -2.27 10.54 1.54
C LEU A 32 -3.00 10.74 0.21
N GLU A 33 -2.23 10.85 -0.87
CA GLU A 33 -2.74 10.79 -2.24
C GLU A 33 -2.29 9.48 -2.91
N LEU A 34 -3.01 9.03 -3.94
CA LEU A 34 -2.69 7.79 -4.65
C LEU A 34 -1.23 7.73 -5.16
N GLU A 35 -0.69 8.88 -5.59
CA GLU A 35 0.67 9.00 -6.12
C GLU A 35 1.77 8.77 -5.09
N ASP A 36 1.47 8.98 -3.80
CA ASP A 36 2.42 8.72 -2.71
C ASP A 36 2.73 7.23 -2.59
N VAL A 37 1.68 6.42 -2.71
CA VAL A 37 1.73 4.98 -2.40
C VAL A 37 1.96 4.13 -3.64
N LEU A 38 1.49 4.58 -4.82
CA LEU A 38 1.53 3.80 -6.04
C LEU A 38 2.90 3.88 -6.71
N LYS A 39 3.43 2.73 -7.12
CA LYS A 39 4.67 2.63 -7.89
C LYS A 39 4.44 1.83 -9.16
N MET A 40 5.00 2.31 -10.27
CA MET A 40 5.00 1.58 -11.54
C MET A 40 6.22 0.66 -11.61
N GLY A 41 5.99 -0.62 -11.90
CA GLY A 41 7.05 -1.61 -12.07
C GLY A 41 7.15 -2.17 -13.48
N TYR A 42 7.72 -3.37 -13.58
CA TYR A 42 7.91 -4.07 -14.86
C TYR A 42 6.58 -4.28 -15.60
N GLY A 43 6.55 -3.96 -16.91
CA GLY A 43 5.38 -4.14 -17.76
C GLY A 43 4.21 -3.21 -17.41
N ASP A 44 4.51 -2.01 -16.92
CA ASP A 44 3.54 -1.00 -16.48
C ASP A 44 2.58 -1.48 -15.38
N VAL A 45 3.00 -2.49 -14.61
CA VAL A 45 2.22 -3.00 -13.48
C VAL A 45 2.27 -2.01 -12.33
N LYS A 46 1.10 -1.48 -11.95
CA LYS A 46 0.89 -0.64 -10.76
C LYS A 46 1.00 -1.49 -9.50
N CYS A 47 1.82 -1.06 -8.56
CA CYS A 47 2.15 -1.78 -7.33
C CYS A 47 1.88 -0.93 -6.10
N VAL A 48 1.29 -1.55 -5.08
CA VAL A 48 1.06 -0.96 -3.75
C VAL A 48 1.20 -2.04 -2.68
N GLU A 49 1.67 -1.65 -1.50
CA GLU A 49 1.77 -2.54 -0.34
C GLU A 49 0.92 -1.99 0.79
N SER A 50 -0.03 -2.78 1.31
CA SER A 50 -0.87 -2.33 2.43
C SER A 50 -0.02 -2.11 3.68
N GLY A 51 0.90 -3.03 3.95
CA GLY A 51 1.59 -3.13 5.23
C GLY A 51 0.66 -3.57 6.36
N GLY A 52 1.15 -3.40 7.59
CA GLY A 52 0.43 -3.74 8.79
C GLY A 52 1.30 -3.50 10.03
N PRO A 53 0.73 -3.62 11.23
CA PRO A 53 1.48 -3.36 12.45
C PRO A 53 2.58 -4.40 12.70
N GLU A 54 3.55 -4.04 13.54
CA GLU A 54 4.61 -4.91 14.02
C GLU A 54 4.04 -6.24 14.57
N PRO A 55 4.76 -7.37 14.42
CA PRO A 55 4.32 -8.64 14.99
C PRO A 55 4.02 -8.54 16.49
N GLY A 56 2.84 -9.02 16.89
CA GLY A 56 2.37 -8.96 18.28
C GLY A 56 1.67 -7.65 18.67
N VAL A 57 1.52 -6.69 17.74
CA VAL A 57 0.79 -5.44 17.95
C VAL A 57 -0.33 -5.30 16.92
N GLY A 58 -1.53 -4.92 17.35
CA GLY A 58 -2.66 -4.62 16.45
C GLY A 58 -3.21 -5.81 15.65
N CYS A 59 -3.90 -5.51 14.55
CA CYS A 59 -4.53 -6.51 13.67
C CYS A 59 -4.11 -6.26 12.22
N ALA A 60 -3.38 -7.21 11.62
CA ALA A 60 -2.93 -7.11 10.23
C ALA A 60 -4.11 -6.97 9.25
N GLY A 61 -5.22 -7.65 9.52
CA GLY A 61 -6.43 -7.56 8.69
C GLY A 61 -7.01 -6.15 8.61
N ARG A 62 -6.85 -5.33 9.66
CA ARG A 62 -7.31 -3.94 9.64
C ARG A 62 -6.49 -3.09 8.66
N GLY A 63 -5.18 -3.32 8.56
CA GLY A 63 -4.33 -2.60 7.60
C GLY A 63 -4.69 -2.91 6.15
N VAL A 64 -5.06 -4.17 5.86
CA VAL A 64 -5.54 -4.56 4.54
C VAL A 64 -6.88 -3.89 4.21
N ILE A 65 -7.84 -3.89 5.13
CA ILE A 65 -9.14 -3.24 4.93
C ILE A 65 -8.96 -1.74 4.68
N THR A 66 -8.15 -1.07 5.51
CA THR A 66 -7.88 0.37 5.35
C THR A 66 -7.22 0.67 4.00
N ALA A 67 -6.25 -0.14 3.57
CA ALA A 67 -5.60 0.03 2.27
C ALA A 67 -6.57 -0.15 1.09
N ILE A 68 -7.46 -1.15 1.14
CA ILE A 68 -8.45 -1.36 0.07
C ILE A 68 -9.41 -0.18 -0.01
N ASN A 69 -9.97 0.26 1.12
CA ASN A 69 -10.90 1.38 1.14
C ASN A 69 -10.26 2.67 0.60
N PHE A 70 -9.02 2.96 1.02
CA PHE A 70 -8.25 4.08 0.49
C PHE A 70 -8.09 4.02 -1.04
N LEU A 71 -7.73 2.85 -1.58
CA LEU A 71 -7.56 2.67 -3.03
C LEU A 71 -8.89 2.82 -3.80
N GLU A 72 -10.01 2.38 -3.21
CA GLU A 72 -11.34 2.59 -3.79
C GLU A 72 -11.73 4.07 -3.80
N GLU A 73 -11.50 4.78 -2.68
CA GLU A 73 -11.83 6.20 -2.52
C GLU A 73 -10.99 7.09 -3.45
N GLU A 74 -9.72 6.76 -3.64
CA GLU A 74 -8.79 7.47 -4.52
C GLU A 74 -8.92 7.08 -6.00
N GLY A 75 -9.86 6.19 -6.36
CA GLY A 75 -10.11 5.80 -7.75
C GLY A 75 -8.95 5.01 -8.37
N ALA A 76 -8.28 4.15 -7.60
CA ALA A 76 -7.14 3.37 -8.09
C ALA A 76 -7.52 2.27 -9.10
N TYR A 77 -8.80 1.87 -9.12
CA TYR A 77 -9.34 0.80 -9.97
C TYR A 77 -10.04 1.37 -11.21
N ASP A 78 -9.94 0.66 -12.33
CA ASP A 78 -10.72 0.97 -13.53
C ASP A 78 -12.21 0.69 -13.26
N GLU A 79 -13.11 1.48 -13.86
CA GLU A 79 -14.57 1.36 -13.65
C GLU A 79 -15.17 0.02 -14.13
N ASP A 80 -14.42 -0.74 -14.94
CA ASP A 80 -14.83 -2.01 -15.55
C ASP A 80 -14.40 -3.26 -14.76
N LEU A 81 -13.90 -3.09 -13.52
CA LEU A 81 -13.45 -4.20 -12.67
C LEU A 81 -14.58 -5.04 -12.06
#